data_AF-A0A7W9LGW3-F1
#
_entry.id   AF-A0A7W9LGW3-F1
#
_cell.length_a   1.000
_cell.length_b   1.000
_cell.length_c   1.000
_cell.angle_alpha   90.00
_cell.angle_beta   90.00
_cell.angle_gamma   90.00
#
_symmetry.space_group_name_H-M   'P 1'
#
loop_
_entity.id
_entity.type
_entity.pdbx_description
1 polymer ?
#
loop_
_entity_poly.entity_id
_entity_poly.type
_entity_poly.pdbx_seq_one_letter_code
_entity_poly.pdbx_strand_id
1 'polypeptide(L)'
;MDMTRARPMESQWDLLDEYNLNASFDAAWIDTEDIGEIAERFRAESGSGIPCDLSTAFHLAATKEQDSLVWIGTHSPGWSIAITMGGSFTLREEASAGGRLIISYWHMADLGKIGDEGMTYRRDGKLGTVGVEGFQEYARDLNSCADFQEEVQSYLILAGRITGRFLDRDWFATSRVLYRIPRGAWPR
;
A
#
# COMPACT_ATOMS: atom_id res chain seq x y z
N MET A 1 9.99 14.82 14.50
CA MET A 1 8.95 15.72 13.96
C MET A 1 7.61 15.14 14.38
N ASP A 2 6.66 15.95 14.84
CA ASP A 2 5.32 15.46 15.18
C ASP A 2 4.54 15.20 13.89
N MET A 3 4.21 13.94 13.64
CA MET A 3 3.49 13.52 12.44
C MET A 3 1.97 13.53 12.60
N THR A 4 1.43 13.67 13.82
CA THR A 4 0.00 13.50 14.10
C THR A 4 -0.91 14.46 13.33
N ARG A 5 -0.39 15.64 12.96
CA ARG A 5 -1.10 16.66 12.17
C ARG A 5 -0.32 17.14 10.94
N ALA A 6 0.77 16.46 10.58
CA ALA A 6 1.58 16.86 9.45
C ALA A 6 0.76 16.83 8.15
N ARG A 7 1.10 17.70 7.20
CA ARG A 7 0.49 17.76 5.86
C ARG A 7 1.57 17.54 4.81
N PRO A 8 1.27 16.83 3.72
CA PRO A 8 2.20 16.69 2.61
C PRO A 8 2.41 18.04 1.94
N MET A 9 3.57 18.22 1.32
CA MET A 9 3.86 19.41 0.50
C MET A 9 3.08 19.40 -0.82
N GLU A 10 2.68 18.20 -1.27
CA GLU A 10 2.03 17.97 -2.56
C GLU A 10 0.73 17.19 -2.38
N SER A 11 -0.24 17.41 -3.27
CA SER A 11 -1.48 16.63 -3.33
C SER A 11 -1.13 15.16 -3.57
N GLN A 12 -1.55 14.30 -2.64
CA GLN A 12 -1.28 12.86 -2.76
C GLN A 12 -2.08 12.24 -3.91
N TRP A 13 -3.27 12.78 -4.20
CA TRP A 13 -4.07 12.39 -5.35
C TRP A 13 -3.39 12.79 -6.66
N ASP A 14 -2.94 14.03 -6.79
CA ASP A 14 -2.33 14.53 -8.03
C ASP A 14 -1.03 13.78 -8.32
N LEU A 15 -0.28 13.40 -7.28
CA LEU A 15 0.87 12.51 -7.42
C LEU A 15 0.48 11.12 -7.93
N LEU A 16 -0.58 10.49 -7.40
CA LEU A 16 -1.04 9.22 -7.96
C LEU A 16 -1.48 9.36 -9.43
N ASP A 17 -2.13 10.46 -9.79
CA ASP A 17 -2.52 10.74 -11.19
C ASP A 17 -1.30 10.93 -12.10
N GLU A 18 -0.31 11.75 -11.68
CA GLU A 18 0.95 12.00 -12.39
C GLU A 18 1.69 10.68 -12.73
N TYR A 19 1.64 9.70 -11.82
CA TYR A 19 2.33 8.42 -11.97
C TYR A 19 1.41 7.25 -12.40
N ASN A 20 0.20 7.52 -12.90
CA ASN A 20 -0.76 6.54 -13.43
C ASN A 20 -1.22 5.47 -12.40
N LEU A 21 -1.27 5.83 -11.12
CA LEU A 21 -1.75 4.99 -10.01
C LEU A 21 -3.11 5.43 -9.48
N ASN A 22 -3.71 6.52 -9.97
CA ASN A 22 -5.00 6.98 -9.47
C ASN A 22 -6.18 6.09 -9.90
N ALA A 23 -6.12 5.45 -11.07
CA ALA A 23 -7.21 4.63 -11.58
C ALA A 23 -7.49 3.43 -10.67
N SER A 24 -6.42 2.77 -10.20
CA SER A 24 -6.47 1.70 -9.22
C SER A 24 -5.20 1.73 -8.40
N PHE A 25 -5.35 1.77 -7.09
CA PHE A 25 -4.25 1.72 -6.14
C PHE A 25 -4.62 0.70 -5.07
N ASP A 26 -3.78 -0.30 -4.90
CA ASP A 26 -3.92 -1.30 -3.85
C ASP A 26 -2.54 -1.44 -3.20
N ALA A 27 -2.45 -1.03 -1.94
CA ALA A 27 -1.20 -0.81 -1.23
C ALA A 27 -1.25 -1.35 0.19
N ALA A 28 -0.10 -1.85 0.64
CA ALA A 28 0.12 -2.28 2.01
C ALA A 28 1.39 -1.65 2.56
N TRP A 29 1.31 -0.98 3.71
CA TRP A 29 2.45 -0.52 4.50
C TRP A 29 2.73 -1.54 5.60
N ILE A 30 3.98 -2.00 5.71
CA ILE A 30 4.39 -3.10 6.58
C ILE A 30 5.47 -2.62 7.52
N ASP A 31 5.35 -2.91 8.83
CA ASP A 31 6.29 -2.45 9.88
C ASP A 31 7.63 -3.22 9.92
N THR A 32 8.23 -3.45 8.75
CA THR A 32 9.56 -4.04 8.55
C THR A 32 10.24 -3.44 7.34
N GLU A 33 11.57 -3.45 7.32
CA GLU A 33 12.39 -3.12 6.15
C GLU A 33 12.87 -4.36 5.39
N ASP A 34 12.59 -5.56 5.91
CA ASP A 34 12.99 -6.82 5.29
C ASP A 34 12.07 -7.17 4.12
N ILE A 35 12.51 -6.80 2.91
CA ILE A 35 11.79 -7.05 1.66
C ILE A 35 11.62 -8.56 1.38
N GLY A 36 12.59 -9.38 1.80
CA GLY A 36 12.52 -10.84 1.64
C GLY A 36 11.44 -11.44 2.54
N GLU A 37 11.38 -11.01 3.81
CA GLU A 37 10.33 -11.39 4.75
C GLU A 37 8.93 -11.05 4.20
N ILE A 38 8.76 -9.85 3.63
CA ILE A 38 7.47 -9.42 3.06
C ILE A 38 7.10 -10.29 1.86
N ALA A 39 8.03 -10.52 0.95
CA ALA A 39 7.81 -11.36 -0.22
C ALA A 39 7.37 -12.78 0.20
N GLU A 40 8.03 -13.38 1.18
CA GLU A 40 7.67 -14.71 1.70
C GLU A 40 6.28 -14.73 2.34
N ARG A 41 5.94 -13.72 3.15
CA ARG A 41 4.60 -13.56 3.76
C ARG A 41 3.50 -13.44 2.71
N PHE A 42 3.82 -12.81 1.58
CA PHE A 42 2.88 -12.62 0.48
C PHE A 42 2.86 -13.84 -0.46
N ARG A 43 3.63 -14.89 -0.16
CA ARG A 43 3.80 -16.10 -0.99
C ARG A 43 4.32 -15.77 -2.40
N ALA A 44 5.14 -14.73 -2.50
CA ALA A 44 5.87 -14.45 -3.71
C ALA A 44 6.86 -15.59 -4.01
N GLU A 45 7.10 -15.84 -5.29
CA GLU A 45 8.06 -16.84 -5.74
C GLU A 45 9.49 -16.41 -5.35
N SER A 46 10.14 -17.24 -4.53
CA SER A 46 11.52 -17.04 -4.10
C SER A 46 12.45 -16.93 -5.32
N GLY A 47 13.30 -15.90 -5.34
CA GLY A 47 14.26 -15.66 -6.43
C GLY A 47 13.67 -15.03 -7.69
N SER A 48 12.36 -14.75 -7.75
CA SER A 48 11.71 -14.06 -8.87
C SER A 48 11.84 -12.53 -8.84
N GLY A 49 12.49 -11.98 -7.79
CA GLY A 49 12.57 -10.55 -7.56
C GLY A 49 13.35 -9.81 -8.65
N ILE A 50 12.70 -8.84 -9.29
CA ILE A 50 13.29 -7.98 -10.33
C ILE A 50 13.40 -6.57 -9.76
N PRO A 51 14.61 -6.06 -9.45
CA PRO A 51 14.79 -4.65 -9.12
C PRO A 51 14.40 -3.78 -10.31
N CYS A 52 13.44 -2.87 -10.13
CA CYS A 52 12.97 -1.99 -11.19
C CYS A 52 12.34 -0.71 -10.65
N ASP A 53 12.21 0.30 -11.51
CA ASP A 53 11.40 1.48 -11.25
C ASP A 53 9.89 1.20 -11.48
N LEU A 54 9.06 2.20 -11.18
CA LEU A 54 7.61 2.10 -11.31
C LEU A 54 7.16 1.89 -12.76
N SER A 55 7.78 2.59 -13.71
CA SER A 55 7.44 2.50 -15.14
C SER A 55 7.69 1.10 -15.68
N THR A 56 8.83 0.52 -15.33
CA THR A 56 9.19 -0.87 -15.68
C THR A 56 8.24 -1.86 -15.00
N ALA A 57 7.85 -1.61 -13.74
CA ALA A 57 6.89 -2.45 -13.03
C ALA A 57 5.53 -2.50 -13.75
N PHE A 58 5.00 -1.36 -14.16
CA PHE A 58 3.77 -1.28 -14.97
C PHE A 58 3.90 -2.00 -16.30
N HIS A 59 5.01 -1.79 -17.02
CA HIS A 59 5.24 -2.44 -18.30
C HIS A 59 5.24 -3.97 -18.16
N LEU A 60 5.90 -4.50 -17.13
CA LEU A 60 5.92 -5.94 -16.86
C LEU A 60 4.53 -6.48 -16.45
N ALA A 61 3.76 -5.73 -15.66
CA ALA A 61 2.41 -6.11 -15.28
C ALA A 61 1.44 -6.20 -16.46
N ALA A 62 1.54 -5.27 -17.43
CA ALA A 62 0.71 -5.30 -18.63
C ALA A 62 0.94 -6.55 -19.51
N THR A 63 2.10 -7.20 -19.40
CA THR A 63 2.44 -8.40 -20.20
C THR A 63 2.04 -9.73 -19.56
N LYS A 64 1.69 -9.75 -18.27
CA LYS A 64 1.43 -10.98 -17.51
C LYS A 64 -0.04 -11.05 -17.08
N GLU A 65 -0.90 -11.55 -17.96
CA GLU A 65 -2.36 -11.52 -17.80
C GLU A 65 -2.95 -12.39 -16.66
N GLN A 66 -2.16 -13.17 -15.91
CA GLN A 66 -2.73 -14.14 -14.95
C GLN A 66 -2.08 -14.22 -13.55
N ASP A 67 -0.95 -13.56 -13.33
CA ASP A 67 -0.26 -13.56 -12.03
C ASP A 67 -0.42 -12.19 -11.35
N SER A 68 -0.46 -12.18 -10.02
CA SER A 68 -0.40 -10.91 -9.28
C SER A 68 1.06 -10.47 -9.17
N LEU A 69 1.35 -9.26 -9.61
CA LEU A 69 2.68 -8.67 -9.47
C LEU A 69 2.66 -7.63 -8.36
N VAL A 70 3.65 -7.71 -7.47
CA VAL A 70 3.75 -6.85 -6.31
C VAL A 70 5.10 -6.18 -6.28
N TRP A 71 5.10 -4.85 -6.21
CA TRP A 71 6.30 -4.03 -6.15
C TRP A 71 6.57 -3.63 -4.70
N ILE A 72 7.67 -4.15 -4.13
CA ILE A 72 7.98 -4.09 -2.70
C ILE A 72 9.30 -3.36 -2.48
N GLY A 73 9.30 -2.36 -1.60
CA GLY A 73 10.50 -1.66 -1.21
C GLY A 73 10.32 -0.82 0.04
N THR A 74 11.43 -0.28 0.54
CA THR A 74 11.43 0.61 1.70
C THR A 74 10.58 1.85 1.44
N HIS A 75 9.80 2.25 2.44
CA HIS A 75 8.99 3.45 2.42
C HIS A 75 9.61 4.52 3.32
N SER A 76 9.82 4.22 4.60
CA SER A 76 10.43 5.08 5.63
C SER A 76 11.17 4.22 6.66
N PRO A 77 11.96 4.81 7.60
CA PRO A 77 12.62 4.03 8.63
C PRO A 77 11.66 3.11 9.39
N GLY A 78 11.92 1.80 9.35
CA GLY A 78 11.09 0.76 9.97
C GLY A 78 9.86 0.34 9.16
N TRP A 79 9.65 0.89 7.96
CA TRP A 79 8.48 0.60 7.13
C TRP A 79 8.83 0.33 5.67
N SER A 80 8.15 -0.68 5.12
CA SER A 80 8.12 -0.94 3.68
C SER A 80 6.73 -0.72 3.12
N ILE A 81 6.65 -0.58 1.81
CA ILE A 81 5.39 -0.62 1.07
C ILE A 81 5.42 -1.77 0.07
N ALA A 82 4.27 -2.38 -0.13
CA ALA A 82 3.97 -3.27 -1.23
C ALA A 82 2.80 -2.67 -2.03
N ILE A 83 2.92 -2.62 -3.36
CA ILE A 83 1.87 -2.10 -4.25
C ILE A 83 1.57 -3.17 -5.29
N THR A 84 0.29 -3.46 -5.52
CA THR A 84 -0.11 -4.39 -6.59
C THR A 84 -0.07 -3.67 -7.93
N MET A 85 0.73 -4.19 -8.87
CA MET A 85 0.86 -3.65 -10.23
C MET A 85 -0.14 -4.29 -11.21
N GLY A 86 -0.74 -5.42 -10.80
CA GLY A 86 -1.80 -6.11 -11.51
C GLY A 86 -2.43 -7.17 -10.60
N GLY A 87 -3.76 -7.25 -10.57
CA GLY A 87 -4.52 -8.07 -9.62
C GLY A 87 -4.94 -7.28 -8.38
N SER A 88 -5.13 -7.97 -7.26
CA SER A 88 -5.46 -7.38 -5.95
C SER A 88 -4.72 -8.08 -4.81
N PHE A 89 -4.48 -7.37 -3.72
CA PHE A 89 -3.98 -7.92 -2.47
C PHE A 89 -5.07 -8.70 -1.75
N THR A 90 -5.00 -10.02 -1.77
CA THR A 90 -5.68 -10.83 -0.74
C THR A 90 -4.73 -11.03 0.43
N LEU A 91 -4.59 -10.00 1.28
CA LEU A 91 -3.84 -10.11 2.53
C LEU A 91 -4.54 -11.09 3.47
N ARG A 92 -3.95 -12.26 3.66
CA ARG A 92 -4.44 -13.23 4.64
C ARG A 92 -3.94 -12.94 6.04
N GLU A 93 -4.63 -13.52 7.02
CA GLU A 93 -4.34 -13.35 8.45
C GLU A 93 -2.88 -13.70 8.78
N GLU A 94 -2.34 -14.75 8.15
CA GLU A 94 -0.98 -15.24 8.39
C GLU A 94 0.09 -14.24 7.93
N ALA A 95 -0.21 -13.35 6.98
CA ALA A 95 0.73 -12.32 6.55
C ALA A 95 1.12 -11.39 7.72
N SER A 96 0.22 -11.19 8.68
CA SER A 96 0.44 -10.36 9.88
C SER A 96 0.92 -11.13 11.12
N ALA A 97 1.25 -12.42 10.99
CA ALA A 97 1.67 -13.26 12.12
C ALA A 97 3.02 -12.80 12.72
N GLY A 98 3.18 -12.97 14.04
CA GLY A 98 4.42 -12.64 14.74
C GLY A 98 4.53 -11.16 15.12
N GLY A 99 3.39 -10.51 15.38
CA GLY A 99 3.30 -9.11 15.80
C GLY A 99 3.36 -8.10 14.66
N ARG A 100 3.49 -8.55 13.41
CA ARG A 100 3.66 -7.73 12.20
C ARG A 100 2.41 -6.88 11.96
N LEU A 101 2.58 -5.56 11.92
CA LEU A 101 1.54 -4.62 11.54
C LEU A 101 1.57 -4.40 10.03
N ILE A 102 0.41 -4.62 9.41
CA ILE A 102 0.17 -4.31 8.00
C ILE A 102 -1.01 -3.35 7.93
N ILE A 103 -0.82 -2.18 7.33
CA ILE A 103 -1.88 -1.23 7.02
C ILE A 103 -2.17 -1.36 5.54
N SER A 104 -3.43 -1.60 5.17
CA SER A 104 -3.84 -1.79 3.79
C SER A 104 -4.89 -0.78 3.36
N TYR A 105 -4.75 -0.32 2.13
CA TYR A 105 -5.68 0.59 1.49
C TYR A 105 -5.84 0.21 0.03
N TRP A 106 -7.07 0.26 -0.47
CA TRP A 106 -7.31 0.13 -1.90
C TRP A 106 -8.47 0.99 -2.38
N HIS A 107 -8.39 1.41 -3.65
CA HIS A 107 -9.47 2.06 -4.37
C HIS A 107 -9.47 1.72 -5.86
N MET A 108 -10.62 1.93 -6.50
CA MET A 108 -10.84 1.89 -7.95
C MET A 108 -11.63 3.15 -8.36
N ALA A 109 -10.96 4.10 -9.01
CA ALA A 109 -11.50 5.43 -9.27
C ALA A 109 -12.58 5.47 -10.36
N ASP A 110 -12.47 4.61 -11.36
CA ASP A 110 -13.47 4.43 -12.42
C ASP A 110 -14.84 3.98 -11.88
N LEU A 111 -14.83 3.25 -10.76
CA LEU A 111 -16.03 2.83 -10.05
C LEU A 111 -16.40 3.78 -8.89
N GLY A 112 -15.57 4.78 -8.59
CA GLY A 112 -15.70 5.61 -7.39
C GLY A 112 -15.72 4.77 -6.10
N LYS A 113 -14.97 3.66 -6.08
CA LYS A 113 -14.99 2.69 -4.97
C LYS A 113 -13.72 2.75 -4.16
N ILE A 114 -13.89 2.84 -2.85
CA ILE A 114 -12.88 2.52 -1.85
C ILE A 114 -13.28 1.19 -1.23
N GLY A 115 -12.34 0.47 -0.61
CA GLY A 115 -12.70 -0.67 0.23
C GLY A 115 -13.83 -0.33 1.21
N ASP A 116 -14.77 -1.25 1.40
CA ASP A 116 -16.00 -1.00 2.18
C ASP A 116 -15.73 -0.50 3.62
N GLU A 117 -14.57 -0.86 4.17
CA GLU A 117 -14.10 -0.46 5.51
C GLU A 117 -13.07 0.68 5.49
N GLY A 118 -12.84 1.31 4.32
CA GLY A 118 -11.79 2.30 4.13
C GLY A 118 -10.39 1.71 4.26
N MET A 119 -9.51 2.42 4.97
CA MET A 119 -8.16 1.93 5.29
C MET A 119 -8.20 1.01 6.52
N THR A 120 -7.66 -0.19 6.39
CA THR A 120 -7.67 -1.21 7.43
C THR A 120 -6.25 -1.54 7.91
N TYR A 121 -6.15 -2.17 9.08
CA TYR A 121 -4.89 -2.73 9.56
C TYR A 121 -5.07 -4.16 10.04
N ARG A 122 -3.99 -4.95 9.94
CA ARG A 122 -3.90 -6.30 10.49
C ARG A 122 -2.70 -6.41 11.42
N ARG A 123 -2.90 -7.07 12.56
CA ARG A 123 -1.85 -7.47 13.50
C ARG A 123 -2.21 -8.81 14.13
N ASP A 124 -1.37 -9.82 13.93
CA ASP A 124 -1.61 -11.20 14.40
C ASP A 124 -2.99 -11.74 13.99
N GLY A 125 -3.35 -11.53 12.72
CA GLY A 125 -4.60 -11.97 12.11
C GLY A 125 -5.81 -11.08 12.43
N LYS A 126 -5.74 -10.26 13.48
CA LYS A 126 -6.82 -9.36 13.87
C LYS A 126 -6.91 -8.19 12.90
N LEU A 127 -8.08 -8.06 12.28
CA LEU A 127 -8.44 -6.94 11.42
C LEU A 127 -9.02 -5.80 12.28
N GLY A 128 -8.71 -4.56 11.91
CA GLY A 128 -9.42 -3.39 12.40
C GLY A 128 -9.36 -2.22 11.43
N THR A 129 -10.14 -1.18 11.71
CA THR A 129 -10.22 0.01 10.84
C THR A 129 -9.32 1.14 11.36
N VAL A 130 -8.46 1.68 10.49
CA VAL A 130 -7.55 2.77 10.85
C VAL A 130 -8.34 4.06 11.08
N GLY A 131 -8.04 4.77 12.16
CA GLY A 131 -8.75 5.98 12.57
C GLY A 131 -10.01 5.70 13.40
N VAL A 132 -10.46 4.45 13.49
CA VAL A 132 -11.61 4.03 14.31
C VAL A 132 -11.16 3.24 15.53
N GLU A 133 -10.45 2.13 15.31
CA GLU A 133 -10.04 1.19 16.38
C GLU A 133 -8.58 1.37 16.80
N GLY A 134 -7.79 2.06 15.99
CA GLY A 134 -6.43 2.51 16.30
C GLY A 134 -6.04 3.72 15.46
N PHE A 135 -4.94 4.40 15.85
CA PHE A 135 -4.39 5.55 15.11
C PHE A 135 -5.32 6.77 15.05
N GLN A 136 -6.29 6.89 15.97
CA GLN A 136 -7.28 7.96 15.97
C GLN A 136 -6.61 9.34 16.09
N GLU A 137 -5.46 9.44 16.76
CA GLU A 137 -4.67 10.66 16.88
C GLU A 137 -4.19 11.21 15.53
N TYR A 138 -3.98 10.35 14.54
CA TYR A 138 -3.53 10.71 13.19
C TYR A 138 -4.67 11.12 12.26
N ALA A 139 -5.92 10.81 12.61
CA ALA A 139 -7.10 11.06 11.78
C ALA A 139 -7.94 12.28 12.21
N ARG A 140 -7.63 12.92 13.35
CA ARG A 140 -8.51 13.91 14.01
C ARG A 140 -8.96 15.10 13.15
N ASP A 141 -8.15 15.51 12.19
CA ASP A 141 -8.39 16.66 11.30
C ASP A 141 -8.57 16.25 9.82
N LEU A 142 -8.83 14.97 9.57
CA LEU A 142 -9.12 14.44 8.25
C LEU A 142 -10.63 14.29 8.06
N ASN A 143 -11.09 14.51 6.83
CA ASN A 143 -12.51 14.53 6.50
C ASN A 143 -12.93 13.17 5.93
N SER A 144 -13.64 12.37 6.73
CA SER A 144 -14.15 11.05 6.31
C SER A 144 -15.49 11.11 5.57
N CYS A 145 -16.06 12.30 5.35
CA CYS A 145 -17.33 12.50 4.63
C CYS A 145 -17.16 13.36 3.38
N ALA A 146 -15.96 13.32 2.80
CA ALA A 146 -15.61 14.10 1.64
C ALA A 146 -16.08 13.44 0.33
N ASP A 147 -15.82 14.09 -0.81
CA ASP A 147 -15.90 13.39 -2.08
C ASP A 147 -14.81 12.32 -2.21
N PHE A 148 -14.92 11.45 -3.22
CA PHE A 148 -14.01 10.32 -3.41
C PHE A 148 -12.53 10.74 -3.44
N GLN A 149 -12.19 11.83 -4.13
CA GLN A 149 -10.81 12.28 -4.26
C GLN A 149 -10.25 12.77 -2.92
N GLU A 150 -11.02 13.58 -2.19
CA GLU A 150 -10.62 14.08 -0.88
C GLU A 150 -10.57 12.95 0.17
N GLU A 151 -11.40 11.92 0.03
CA GLU A 151 -11.35 10.71 0.86
C GLU A 151 -10.07 9.89 0.60
N VAL A 152 -9.72 9.63 -0.66
CA VAL A 152 -8.45 8.98 -1.05
C VAL A 152 -7.26 9.78 -0.50
N GLN A 153 -7.27 11.09 -0.70
CA GLN A 153 -6.23 11.98 -0.19
C GLN A 153 -6.11 11.90 1.33
N SER A 154 -7.24 11.83 2.05
CA SER A 154 -7.25 11.68 3.50
C SER A 154 -6.61 10.37 3.94
N TYR A 155 -6.91 9.23 3.30
CA TYR A 155 -6.27 7.95 3.64
C TYR A 155 -4.76 7.94 3.36
N LEU A 156 -4.32 8.54 2.25
CA LEU A 156 -2.88 8.63 1.94
C LEU A 156 -2.13 9.54 2.92
N ILE A 157 -2.76 10.64 3.35
CA ILE A 157 -2.22 11.47 4.44
C ILE A 157 -2.15 10.64 5.72
N LEU A 158 -3.20 9.91 6.07
CA LEU A 158 -3.24 9.07 7.27
C LEU A 158 -2.10 8.04 7.27
N ALA A 159 -1.90 7.34 6.15
CA ALA A 159 -0.79 6.40 5.98
C ALA A 159 0.55 7.10 6.20
N GLY A 160 0.80 8.22 5.51
CA GLY A 160 2.08 8.93 5.64
C GLY A 160 2.34 9.52 7.03
N ARG A 161 1.29 9.87 7.77
CA ARG A 161 1.43 10.29 9.17
C ARG A 161 1.82 9.13 10.09
N ILE A 162 1.22 7.95 9.89
CA ILE A 162 1.49 6.75 10.70
C ILE A 162 2.90 6.21 10.43
N THR A 163 3.30 6.18 9.16
CA THR A 163 4.60 5.63 8.74
C THR A 163 5.72 6.67 8.79
N GLY A 164 5.40 7.95 8.94
CA GLY A 164 6.37 9.04 9.03
C GLY A 164 6.88 9.57 7.69
N ARG A 165 6.27 9.20 6.56
CA ARG A 165 6.63 9.71 5.23
C ARG A 165 5.42 9.81 4.29
N PHE A 166 5.24 10.96 3.66
CA PHE A 166 4.26 11.16 2.59
C PHE A 166 4.82 10.74 1.23
N LEU A 167 3.94 10.52 0.25
CA LEU A 167 4.37 10.33 -1.13
C LEU A 167 4.91 11.66 -1.67
N ASP A 168 6.03 11.57 -2.38
CA ASP A 168 6.74 12.65 -3.05
C ASP A 168 7.41 12.12 -4.32
N ARG A 169 7.90 13.00 -5.20
CA ARG A 169 8.54 12.57 -6.45
C ARG A 169 9.75 11.65 -6.25
N ASP A 170 10.54 11.87 -5.19
CA ASP A 170 11.68 11.00 -4.86
C ASP A 170 11.22 9.58 -4.49
N TRP A 171 10.08 9.46 -3.82
CA TRP A 171 9.45 8.19 -3.49
C TRP A 171 9.05 7.42 -4.74
N PHE A 172 8.50 8.09 -5.76
CA PHE A 172 8.15 7.47 -7.05
C PHE A 172 9.37 7.13 -7.89
N ALA A 173 10.45 7.93 -7.81
CA ALA A 173 11.71 7.68 -8.50
C ALA A 173 12.51 6.51 -7.90
N THR A 174 12.19 6.10 -6.66
CA THR A 174 12.90 5.03 -5.96
C THR A 174 12.65 3.67 -6.64
N SER A 175 13.72 2.97 -7.00
CA SER A 175 13.63 1.58 -7.45
C SER A 175 13.23 0.65 -6.30
N ARG A 176 12.37 -0.32 -6.60
CA ARG A 176 11.93 -1.37 -5.66
C ARG A 176 11.97 -2.73 -6.35
N VAL A 177 11.66 -3.79 -5.63
CA VAL A 177 11.74 -5.14 -6.17
C VAL A 177 10.35 -5.63 -6.56
N LEU A 178 10.17 -5.95 -7.84
CA LEU A 178 8.95 -6.56 -8.35
C LEU A 178 9.00 -8.07 -8.14
N TYR A 179 7.99 -8.59 -7.46
CA TYR A 179 7.81 -10.02 -7.22
C TYR A 179 6.55 -10.53 -7.91
N ARG A 180 6.58 -11.82 -8.21
CA ARG A 180 5.43 -12.57 -8.73
C ARG A 180 4.79 -13.37 -7.61
N ILE A 181 3.48 -13.20 -7.42
CA ILE A 181 2.66 -14.07 -6.58
C ILE A 181 1.90 -15.03 -7.52
N PRO A 182 2.25 -16.33 -7.52
CA PRO A 182 1.61 -17.30 -8.39
C PRO A 182 0.10 -17.39 -8.12
N ARG A 183 -0.68 -17.58 -9.19
CA ARG A 183 -2.10 -17.92 -9.04
C ARG A 183 -2.27 -19.16 -8.17
N GLY A 184 -3.14 -19.07 -7.16
CA GLY A 184 -3.39 -20.18 -6.22
C GLY A 184 -2.34 -20.31 -5.11
N ALA A 185 -1.41 -19.34 -4.98
CA ALA A 185 -0.54 -19.22 -3.80
C ALA A 185 -1.32 -19.19 -2.47
N TRP A 186 -2.59 -18.79 -2.55
CA TRP A 186 -3.55 -18.87 -1.46
C TRP A 186 -4.66 -19.89 -1.80
N PRO A 187 -4.91 -20.91 -0.96
CA PRO A 187 -5.98 -21.88 -1.19
C PRO A 187 -7.34 -21.19 -1.09
N ARG A 188 -8.21 -21.37 -2.10
CA ARG A 188 -9.55 -20.74 -2.18
C ARG A 188 -10.38 -20.92 -0.91
#